data_AF-A0AAD7F845-F1
#
_entry.id   AF-A0AAD7F845-F1
#
_cell.length_a   1.000
_cell.length_b   1.000
_cell.length_c   1.000
_cell.angle_alpha   90.00
_cell.angle_beta   90.00
_cell.angle_gamma   90.00
#
_symmetry.space_group_name_H-M   'P 1'
#
loop_
_entity.id
_entity.type
_entity.pdbx_description
1 polymer ?
#
loop_
_entity_poly.entity_id
_entity_poly.type
_entity_poly.pdbx_seq_one_letter_code
_entity_poly.pdbx_strand_id
1 'polypeptide(L)'
;CDDIGLDGKPKDPSISIDSYSHAQKMRAAATYGFGRLNGLGSIPWQKSEVSGKMLGNPSISEDVSRYMISLRKKKVRAGEVATSARAITP
;
A
#
# COMPACT_ATOMS: atom_id res chain seq x y z
N CYS A 1 0.07 6.57 -8.32
CA CYS A 1 -0.08 7.20 -7.00
C CYS A 1 1.08 8.13 -6.66
N ASP A 2 2.34 7.72 -6.88
CA ASP A 2 3.49 8.60 -6.58
C ASP A 2 4.04 9.33 -7.80
N ASP A 3 4.00 8.72 -8.98
CA ASP A 3 4.45 9.35 -10.22
C ASP A 3 3.26 9.82 -11.07
N ILE A 4 2.04 9.35 -10.77
CA ILE A 4 0.79 9.62 -11.50
C ILE A 4 -0.26 10.07 -10.49
N GLY A 5 -0.88 11.23 -10.75
CA GLY A 5 -1.96 11.85 -10.01
C GLY A 5 -3.30 11.14 -10.17
N LEU A 6 -4.31 11.60 -9.44
CA LEU A 6 -5.67 11.04 -9.47
C LEU A 6 -6.38 11.29 -10.81
N ASP A 7 -5.92 12.28 -11.55
CA ASP A 7 -6.35 12.61 -12.91
C ASP A 7 -5.68 11.74 -13.99
N GLY A 8 -4.82 10.80 -13.60
CA GLY A 8 -4.08 9.92 -14.51
C GLY A 8 -2.88 10.59 -15.19
N LYS A 9 -2.56 11.86 -14.86
CA LYS A 9 -1.40 12.56 -15.40
C LYS A 9 -0.17 12.36 -14.52
N PRO A 10 1.05 12.47 -15.07
CA PRO A 10 2.26 12.49 -14.25
C PRO A 10 2.17 13.60 -13.20
N LYS A 11 2.58 13.32 -11.95
CA LYS A 11 2.71 14.36 -10.94
C LYS A 11 3.79 15.35 -11.38
N ASP A 12 3.56 16.63 -11.11
CA ASP A 12 4.52 17.69 -11.42
C ASP A 12 5.83 17.44 -10.64
N PRO A 13 7.02 17.55 -11.27
CA PRO A 13 8.31 17.35 -10.60
C PRO A 13 8.57 18.29 -9.42
N SER A 14 7.89 19.44 -9.36
CA SER A 14 7.97 20.39 -8.25
C SER A 14 7.22 19.94 -7.00
N ILE A 15 6.33 18.95 -7.11
CA ILE A 15 5.58 18.40 -5.98
C ILE A 15 6.46 17.34 -5.30
N SER A 16 6.60 17.45 -3.97
CA SER A 16 7.33 16.47 -3.17
C SER A 16 6.75 15.07 -3.39
N ILE A 17 7.59 14.15 -3.85
CA ILE A 17 7.19 12.75 -4.02
C ILE A 17 7.07 12.12 -2.63
N ASP A 18 5.90 11.56 -2.33
CA ASP A 18 5.62 10.92 -1.04
C ASP A 18 6.60 9.76 -0.76
N SER A 19 6.98 9.55 0.51
CA SER A 19 7.92 8.48 0.90
C SER A 19 7.25 7.10 0.90
N TYR A 20 8.06 6.04 0.87
CA TYR A 20 7.54 4.68 1.08
C TYR A 20 6.80 4.55 2.43
N SER A 21 7.29 5.23 3.46
CA SER A 21 6.66 5.25 4.78
C SER A 21 5.24 5.84 4.75
N HIS A 22 5.01 6.84 3.90
CA HIS A 22 3.70 7.43 3.69
C HIS A 22 2.74 6.39 3.09
N ALA A 23 3.17 5.68 2.04
CA ALA A 23 2.40 4.61 1.44
C ALA A 23 2.09 3.47 2.44
N GLN A 24 3.04 3.12 3.33
CA GLN A 24 2.80 2.14 4.39
C GLN A 24 1.69 2.58 5.35
N LYS A 25 1.70 3.85 5.78
CA LYS A 25 0.65 4.41 6.65
C LYS A 25 -0.71 4.40 5.96
N MET A 26 -0.76 4.81 4.69
CA MET A 26 -1.99 4.76 3.88
C MET A 26 -2.55 3.33 3.77
N ARG A 27 -1.68 2.36 3.47
CA ARG A 27 -2.09 0.93 3.43
C ARG A 27 -2.59 0.46 4.79
N ALA A 28 -1.89 0.78 5.88
CA ALA A 28 -2.29 0.37 7.22
C ALA A 28 -3.66 0.95 7.62
N ALA A 29 -3.89 2.23 7.32
CA ALA A 29 -5.19 2.88 7.55
C ALA A 29 -6.31 2.21 6.74
N ALA A 30 -6.07 1.91 5.46
CA ALA A 30 -7.03 1.19 4.63
C ALA A 30 -7.30 -0.24 5.16
N THR A 31 -6.26 -0.97 5.57
CA THR A 31 -6.41 -2.30 6.17
C THR A 31 -7.27 -2.26 7.42
N TYR A 32 -7.04 -1.29 8.30
CA TYR A 32 -7.86 -1.09 9.48
C TYR A 32 -9.30 -0.72 9.12
N GLY A 33 -9.49 0.24 8.21
CA GLY A 33 -10.81 0.68 7.76
C GLY A 33 -11.65 -0.48 7.22
N PHE A 34 -11.14 -1.18 6.19
CA PHE A 34 -11.85 -2.32 5.60
C PHE A 34 -12.02 -3.48 6.59
N GLY A 35 -10.99 -3.79 7.38
CA GLY A 35 -11.03 -4.92 8.30
C GLY A 35 -11.97 -4.70 9.48
N ARG A 36 -11.86 -3.54 10.14
CA ARG A 36 -12.55 -3.25 11.40
C ARG A 36 -13.85 -2.47 11.21
N LEU A 37 -13.86 -1.43 10.37
CA LEU A 37 -15.03 -0.56 10.19
C LEU A 37 -16.04 -1.19 9.22
N ASN A 38 -15.58 -1.81 8.14
CA ASN A 38 -16.45 -2.49 7.17
C ASN A 38 -16.67 -3.98 7.47
N GLY A 39 -16.02 -4.52 8.51
CA GLY A 39 -16.18 -5.93 8.90
C GLY A 39 -15.65 -6.94 7.86
N LEU A 40 -14.80 -6.50 6.91
CA LEU A 40 -14.26 -7.38 5.87
C LEU A 40 -13.09 -8.25 6.37
N GLY A 41 -12.69 -8.06 7.63
CA GLY A 41 -11.69 -8.88 8.33
C GLY A 41 -10.29 -8.80 7.72
N SER A 42 -9.56 -9.90 7.86
CA SER A 42 -8.14 -10.03 7.50
C SER A 42 -7.89 -11.05 6.39
N ILE A 43 -8.94 -11.44 5.66
CA ILE A 43 -8.84 -12.39 4.55
C ILE A 43 -8.42 -11.62 3.29
N PRO A 44 -7.45 -12.10 2.50
CA PRO A 44 -7.08 -11.47 1.23
C PRO A 44 -8.28 -11.30 0.29
N TRP A 45 -8.34 -10.15 -0.39
CA TRP A 45 -9.37 -9.86 -1.38
C TRP A 45 -9.41 -10.92 -2.47
N GLN A 46 -10.51 -11.67 -2.55
CA GLN A 46 -10.64 -12.81 -3.46
C GLN A 46 -12.09 -13.00 -3.88
N LYS A 47 -12.29 -13.63 -5.03
CA LYS A 47 -13.63 -14.00 -5.50
C LYS A 47 -14.04 -15.30 -4.81
N SER A 48 -15.18 -15.27 -4.14
CA SER A 48 -15.81 -16.46 -3.58
C SER A 48 -16.19 -17.43 -4.70
N GLU A 49 -15.71 -18.66 -4.64
CA GLU A 49 -16.07 -19.70 -5.62
C GLU A 49 -17.55 -20.09 -5.53
N VAL A 50 -18.12 -20.01 -4.32
CA VAL A 50 -19.52 -20.38 -4.06
C VAL A 50 -20.49 -19.29 -4.49
N SER A 51 -20.23 -18.03 -4.10
CA SER A 51 -21.17 -16.93 -4.33
C SER A 51 -20.83 -16.05 -5.53
N GLY A 52 -19.63 -16.20 -6.10
CA GLY A 52 -19.10 -15.32 -7.15
C GLY A 52 -18.81 -13.89 -6.72
N LYS A 53 -19.08 -13.52 -5.46
CA LYS A 53 -18.85 -12.17 -4.92
C LYS A 53 -17.40 -11.99 -4.48
N MET A 54 -16.92 -10.76 -4.53
CA MET A 54 -15.63 -10.42 -3.93
C MET A 54 -15.75 -10.35 -2.41
N LEU A 55 -14.85 -11.03 -1.71
CA LEU A 55 -14.78 -11.11 -0.25
C LEU A 55 -13.37 -10.78 0.24
N GLY A 56 -13.28 -10.42 1.51
CA GLY A 56 -12.02 -10.09 2.18
C GLY A 56 -11.70 -8.60 2.10
N ASN A 57 -10.46 -8.24 2.41
CA ASN A 57 -10.02 -6.87 2.55
C ASN A 57 -9.17 -6.44 1.34
N PRO A 58 -9.63 -5.44 0.56
CA PRO A 58 -8.92 -4.96 -0.63
C PRO A 58 -7.46 -4.54 -0.42
N SER A 59 -7.11 -4.00 0.76
CA SER A 59 -5.75 -3.48 1.01
C SER A 59 -4.69 -4.58 1.24
N ILE A 60 -5.14 -5.81 1.47
CA ILE A 60 -4.30 -7.01 1.62
C ILE A 60 -4.43 -7.95 0.42
N SER A 61 -4.96 -7.46 -0.70
CA SER A 61 -4.93 -8.19 -1.97
C SER A 61 -3.50 -8.48 -2.43
N GLU A 62 -3.37 -9.47 -3.31
CA GLU A 62 -2.09 -9.80 -3.91
C GLU A 62 -1.56 -8.63 -4.76
N ASP A 63 -2.42 -7.96 -5.51
CA ASP A 63 -2.04 -6.84 -6.37
C ASP A 63 -1.50 -5.64 -5.58
N VAL A 64 -2.15 -5.28 -4.46
CA VAL A 64 -1.64 -4.21 -3.58
C VAL A 64 -0.32 -4.63 -2.95
N SER A 65 -0.16 -5.91 -2.59
CA SER A 65 1.10 -6.41 -2.04
C SER A 65 2.25 -6.35 -3.06
N ARG A 66 2.01 -6.77 -4.31
CA ARG A 66 2.96 -6.66 -5.43
C ARG A 66 3.32 -5.20 -5.72
N TYR A 67 2.32 -4.32 -5.69
CA TYR A 67 2.53 -2.87 -5.83
C TYR A 67 3.45 -2.33 -4.73
N MET A 68 3.19 -2.64 -3.45
CA MET A 68 4.01 -2.16 -2.34
C MET A 68 5.47 -2.65 -2.42
N ILE A 69 5.71 -3.87 -2.88
CA ILE A 69 7.07 -4.40 -3.10
C ILE A 69 7.78 -3.62 -4.21
N SER A 70 7.08 -3.40 -5.32
CA SER A 70 7.61 -2.66 -6.47
C SER A 70 7.89 -1.20 -6.10
N LEU A 71 6.99 -0.57 -5.34
CA LEU A 71 7.14 0.79 -4.84
C LEU A 71 8.39 0.91 -3.96
N ARG A 72 8.58 0.00 -3.01
CA ARG A 72 9.77 -0.01 -2.15
C ARG A 72 11.06 -0.05 -2.96
N LYS A 73 11.13 -0.93 -3.97
CA LYS A 73 12.29 -1.06 -4.85
C LYS A 73 12.55 0.21 -5.67
N LYS A 74 11.49 0.88 -6.14
CA LYS A 74 11.60 2.15 -6.88
C LYS A 74 12.14 3.27 -5.98
N LYS A 75 11.61 3.41 -4.76
CA LYS A 75 12.04 4.43 -3.80
C LYS A 75 13.49 4.28 -3.37
N VAL A 76 13.91 3.05 -3.05
CA VAL A 76 15.31 2.75 -2.72
C VAL A 76 16.24 3.13 -3.90
N ARG A 77 15.83 2.84 -5.14
CA ARG A 77 16.60 3.22 -6.34
C ARG A 77 16.68 4.73 -6.53
N ALA A 78 15.64 5.47 -6.14
CA ALA A 78 15.62 6.93 -6.16
C ALA A 78 16.42 7.56 -4.99
N GLY A 79 17.07 6.76 -4.15
CA GLY A 79 17.91 7.23 -3.04
C GLY A 79 17.16 7.40 -1.71
N GLU A 80 15.88 6.97 -1.62
CA GLU A 80 15.21 6.93 -0.32
C GLU A 80 15.94 5.92 0.59
N VAL A 81 16.39 6.39 1.76
CA VAL A 81 17.07 5.53 2.74
C VAL A 81 16.10 4.43 3.14
N ALA A 82 16.49 3.18 2.89
CA ALA A 82 15.70 2.05 3.34
C ALA A 82 15.48 2.17 4.85
N THR A 83 14.21 2.21 5.28
CA THR A 83 13.84 2.18 6.70
C THR A 83 14.40 0.88 7.30
N SER A 84 15.59 0.94 7.90
CA SER A 84 16.16 -0.14 8.68
C SER A 84 15.74 0.05 10.13
N ALA A 85 15.34 -1.04 10.79
CA ALA A 85 15.21 -1.05 12.22
C ALA A 85 16.63 -0.94 12.80
N ARG A 86 16.99 0.21 13.38
CA ARG A 86 18.17 0.27 14.25
C ARG A 86 17.81 -0.45 15.54
N ALA A 87 18.65 -1.39 15.96
CA ALA A 87 18.49 -2.03 17.26
C ALA A 87 18.56 -0.94 18.35
N ILE A 88 17.54 -0.88 19.21
CA ILE A 88 17.62 -0.12 20.46
C ILE A 88 18.36 -1.03 21.42
N THR A 89 19.65 -0.79 21.62
CA THR A 89 20.40 -1.43 22.70
C THR A 89 19.97 -0.81 24.04
N PRO A 90 19.70 -1.63 25.07
CA PRO A 90 19.29 -1.18 26.40
C PRO A 90 20.39 -0.43 27.15
#